data_AF-A0A966SF23-F1
#
_entry.id   AF-A0A966SF23-F1
#
_cell.length_a   1.000
_cell.length_b   1.000
_cell.length_c   1.000
_cell.angle_alpha   90.00
_cell.angle_beta   90.00
_cell.angle_gamma   90.00
#
_symmetry.space_group_name_H-M   'P 1'
#
loop_
_entity.id
_entity.type
_entity.pdbx_description
1 polymer ?
#
loop_
_entity_poly.entity_id
_entity_poly.type
_entity_poly.pdbx_seq_one_letter_code
_entity_poly.pdbx_strand_id
1 'polypeptide(L)'
;MSVVTHTGRIVSSSPPVPAGEPSAPPVAAAIKRSQDYLFSVLHPDGYWVGELLVDVTLVSDMVAYHHWSNTVDLEWQRRAVNHIFERQLEDGGWNIYPHGPSEVNATIKAYLALKLAGVPVTDPRMLKAREMARNLGGVPRMNTFSKLYLALLGLVGWNHVPSIPCEVLLIGKWFHVNFWDMSNWSRAMLVPLAIINHFRPTRQLKNGVTLDELYPNGKWELDEALRPRYFDFGLRNAFLWLDRLHKLAEWVARKSFHPFRKRALKKCEQWMLERYEGSDGLAAIFPAMLNSVIALEVLGYKRDHPIFAREYMQLKKLEHHTADSIRIEPCFSPVWDTAIVSIALRESGVPAEDPRMKRAAEWLMDREIRFRGDWYHKNPVDVEPSGWVFEFNNKW
;
A
#
# COMPACT_ATOMS: atom_id res chain seq x y z
N MET A 1 18.11 69.81 24.73
CA MET A 1 18.96 70.89 24.19
C MET A 1 19.99 70.27 23.26
N SER A 2 19.81 70.49 21.95
CA SER A 2 20.77 70.73 20.86
C SER A 2 22.28 70.79 21.25
N VAL A 3 23.30 70.41 20.46
CA VAL A 3 23.44 70.11 19.01
C VAL A 3 24.94 69.79 18.70
N VAL A 4 25.20 68.83 17.80
CA VAL A 4 26.22 68.81 16.70
C VAL A 4 27.70 68.47 17.00
N THR A 5 28.15 67.24 16.61
CA THR A 5 29.07 66.82 15.50
C THR A 5 30.55 66.69 15.93
N HIS A 6 31.42 65.79 15.45
CA HIS A 6 31.63 65.34 14.07
C HIS A 6 32.54 64.07 14.03
N THR A 7 32.29 63.21 13.03
CA THR A 7 33.23 62.45 12.19
C THR A 7 34.28 61.48 12.77
N GLY A 8 34.12 60.20 12.40
CA GLY A 8 35.19 59.21 12.29
C GLY A 8 34.72 57.96 11.54
N ARG A 9 34.93 57.91 10.22
CA ARG A 9 34.68 56.72 9.37
C ARG A 9 35.64 55.60 9.77
N ILE A 10 35.11 54.45 10.19
CA ILE A 10 35.87 53.20 10.25
C ILE A 10 35.72 52.52 8.88
N VAL A 11 36.79 52.55 8.09
CA VAL A 11 36.90 51.75 6.85
C VAL A 11 37.29 50.34 7.27
N SER A 12 36.33 49.41 7.26
CA SER A 12 36.59 47.99 7.38
C SER A 12 36.89 47.44 5.98
N SER A 13 38.16 47.21 5.68
CA SER A 13 38.59 46.44 4.52
C SER A 13 38.32 44.96 4.79
N SER A 14 37.25 44.41 4.20
CA SER A 14 37.07 42.96 4.11
C SER A 14 38.10 42.38 3.13
N PRO A 15 38.71 41.21 3.41
CA PRO A 15 39.62 40.57 2.48
C PRO A 15 38.85 40.09 1.24
N PRO A 16 39.49 39.98 0.06
CA PRO A 16 38.85 39.46 -1.14
C PRO A 16 38.47 37.99 -0.92
N VAL A 17 37.18 37.70 -1.05
CA VAL A 17 36.65 36.33 -1.11
C VAL A 17 37.29 35.65 -2.33
N PRO A 18 37.84 34.42 -2.22
CA PRO A 18 38.37 33.71 -3.37
C PRO A 18 37.25 33.51 -4.40
N ALA A 19 37.46 34.01 -5.62
CA ALA A 19 36.60 33.72 -6.75
C ALA A 19 36.73 32.25 -7.11
N GLY A 20 35.73 31.43 -6.78
CA GLY A 20 35.76 30.01 -7.08
C GLY A 20 34.69 29.15 -6.46
N GLU A 21 33.47 29.65 -6.24
CA GLU A 21 32.29 28.79 -6.17
C GLU A 21 31.55 28.89 -7.51
N PRO A 22 31.14 27.77 -8.14
CA PRO A 22 30.35 27.86 -9.35
C PRO A 22 29.05 28.58 -9.01
N SER A 23 28.89 29.80 -9.55
CA SER A 23 27.64 30.54 -9.42
C SER A 23 26.52 29.62 -9.91
N ALA A 24 25.51 29.42 -9.06
CA ALA A 24 24.34 28.64 -9.43
C ALA A 24 23.87 29.13 -10.81
N PRO A 25 23.60 28.22 -11.77
CA PRO A 25 23.25 28.61 -13.12
C PRO A 25 22.08 29.61 -13.06
N PRO A 26 22.09 30.68 -13.90
CA PRO A 26 21.00 31.64 -13.93
C PRO A 26 19.67 30.90 -13.96
N VAL A 27 18.68 31.36 -13.20
CA VAL A 27 17.38 30.67 -13.02
C VAL A 27 16.79 30.20 -14.36
N ALA A 28 16.90 31.01 -15.42
CA ALA A 28 16.49 30.66 -16.78
C ALA A 28 17.19 29.40 -17.33
N ALA A 29 18.50 29.26 -17.11
CA ALA A 29 19.25 28.07 -17.51
C ALA A 29 18.82 26.83 -16.71
N ALA A 30 18.50 26.98 -15.42
CA ALA A 30 17.95 25.89 -14.62
C ALA A 30 16.57 25.45 -15.11
N ILE A 31 15.67 26.41 -15.38
CA ILE A 31 14.35 26.14 -15.98
C ILE A 31 14.49 25.39 -17.30
N LYS A 32 15.36 25.87 -18.21
CA LYS A 32 15.56 25.24 -19.51
C LYS A 32 16.03 23.79 -19.38
N ARG A 33 16.99 23.51 -18.49
CA ARG A 33 17.45 22.14 -18.23
C ARG A 33 16.33 21.26 -17.65
N SER A 34 15.50 21.78 -16.75
CA SER A 34 14.36 21.04 -16.20
C SER A 34 13.31 20.73 -17.27
N GLN A 35 13.01 21.67 -18.17
CA GLN A 35 12.12 21.44 -19.31
C GLN A 35 12.68 20.35 -20.24
N ASP A 36 13.96 20.45 -20.57
CA ASP A 36 14.62 19.48 -21.46
C ASP A 36 14.65 18.07 -20.83
N TYR A 37 14.87 17.97 -19.51
CA TYR A 37 14.76 16.72 -18.78
C TYR A 37 13.33 16.16 -18.77
N LEU A 38 12.33 16.97 -18.44
CA LEU A 38 10.94 16.52 -18.46
C LEU A 38 10.56 16.01 -19.86
N PHE A 39 10.93 16.71 -20.93
CA PHE A 39 10.69 16.20 -22.28
C PHE A 39 11.50 14.96 -22.65
N SER A 40 12.68 14.74 -22.06
CA SER A 40 13.45 13.53 -22.34
C SER A 40 12.86 12.28 -21.68
N VAL A 41 12.06 12.46 -20.63
CA VAL A 41 11.33 11.37 -19.95
C VAL A 41 9.85 11.30 -20.32
N LEU A 42 9.39 12.09 -21.31
CA LEU A 42 8.06 11.98 -21.87
C LEU A 42 7.92 10.63 -22.58
N HIS A 43 6.92 9.83 -22.17
CA HIS A 43 6.61 8.58 -22.84
C HIS A 43 6.16 8.83 -24.28
N PRO A 44 6.50 7.95 -25.25
CA PRO A 44 6.07 8.10 -26.65
C PRO A 44 4.56 8.27 -26.84
N ASP A 45 3.76 7.63 -25.98
CA ASP A 45 2.29 7.72 -25.98
C ASP A 45 1.76 9.06 -25.41
N GLY A 46 2.63 9.95 -24.93
CA GLY A 46 2.26 11.31 -24.54
C GLY A 46 2.13 11.56 -23.04
N TYR A 47 2.46 10.61 -22.17
CA TYR A 47 2.34 10.80 -20.71
C TYR A 47 3.68 10.85 -19.98
N TRP A 48 3.67 11.41 -18.78
CA TRP A 48 4.72 11.25 -17.79
C TRP A 48 4.27 10.24 -16.75
N VAL A 49 5.21 9.41 -16.29
CA VAL A 49 5.00 8.53 -15.14
C VAL A 49 6.32 8.43 -14.39
N GLY A 50 6.33 8.87 -13.14
CA GLY A 50 7.41 8.63 -12.20
C GLY A 50 7.20 7.32 -11.46
N GLU A 51 8.28 6.71 -10.99
CA GLU A 51 8.16 5.57 -10.08
C GLU A 51 7.72 6.07 -8.68
N LEU A 52 6.64 5.48 -8.17
CA LEU A 52 6.13 5.70 -6.82
C LEU A 52 6.84 4.78 -5.82
N LEU A 53 7.95 5.27 -5.29
CA LEU A 53 8.80 4.53 -4.35
C LEU A 53 8.12 4.31 -2.99
N VAL A 54 8.17 3.06 -2.52
CA VAL A 54 7.74 2.65 -1.17
C VAL A 54 8.79 1.77 -0.49
N ASP A 55 8.52 1.45 0.76
CA ASP A 55 9.32 0.54 1.59
C ASP A 55 9.25 -0.94 1.16
N VAL A 56 9.88 -1.82 1.95
CA VAL A 56 10.00 -3.26 1.66
C VAL A 56 8.74 -4.08 1.95
N THR A 57 7.67 -3.47 2.49
CA THR A 57 6.49 -4.20 2.95
C THR A 57 5.75 -4.88 1.80
N LEU A 58 5.68 -4.28 0.62
CA LEU A 58 4.98 -4.87 -0.53
C LEU A 58 5.70 -6.12 -1.04
N VAL A 59 7.03 -6.06 -1.15
CA VAL A 59 7.88 -7.21 -1.51
C VAL A 59 7.76 -8.30 -0.44
N SER A 60 7.76 -7.92 0.84
CA SER A 60 7.61 -8.86 1.96
C SER A 60 6.24 -9.56 1.94
N ASP A 61 5.16 -8.82 1.64
CA ASP A 61 3.81 -9.37 1.51
C ASP A 61 3.69 -10.32 0.30
N MET A 62 4.37 -10.02 -0.82
CA MET A 62 4.45 -10.94 -1.96
C MET A 62 5.23 -12.22 -1.63
N VAL A 63 6.35 -12.14 -0.89
CA VAL A 63 7.05 -13.33 -0.40
C VAL A 63 6.10 -14.17 0.46
N ALA A 64 5.42 -13.56 1.43
CA ALA A 64 4.44 -14.25 2.28
C ALA A 64 3.32 -14.91 1.45
N TYR A 65 2.78 -14.21 0.45
CA TYR A 65 1.79 -14.74 -0.48
C TYR A 65 2.32 -15.94 -1.28
N HIS A 66 3.55 -15.89 -1.81
CA HIS A 66 4.13 -16.99 -2.57
C HIS A 66 4.31 -18.25 -1.72
N HIS A 67 4.70 -18.09 -0.45
CA HIS A 67 4.77 -19.20 0.51
C HIS A 67 3.39 -19.76 0.85
N TRP A 68 2.42 -18.89 1.12
CA TRP A 68 1.03 -19.31 1.37
C TRP A 68 0.42 -20.04 0.15
N SER A 69 0.61 -19.49 -1.04
CA SER A 69 0.05 -20.03 -2.30
C SER A 69 0.81 -21.25 -2.84
N ASN A 70 1.92 -21.66 -2.20
CA ASN A 70 2.87 -22.67 -2.68
C ASN A 70 3.34 -22.39 -4.13
N THR A 71 3.72 -21.14 -4.42
CA THR A 71 4.18 -20.66 -5.75
C THR A 71 5.56 -20.03 -5.71
N VAL A 72 6.39 -20.41 -4.75
CA VAL A 72 7.73 -19.85 -4.59
C VAL A 72 8.55 -20.10 -5.85
N ASP A 73 8.90 -19.02 -6.54
CA ASP A 73 9.96 -18.98 -7.54
C ASP A 73 11.26 -18.56 -6.84
N LEU A 74 12.27 -19.43 -6.86
CA LEU A 74 13.53 -19.21 -6.15
C LEU A 74 14.34 -18.05 -6.72
N GLU A 75 14.27 -17.78 -8.02
CA GLU A 75 15.00 -16.66 -8.62
C GLU A 75 14.32 -15.34 -8.29
N TRP A 76 12.98 -15.29 -8.37
CA TRP A 76 12.21 -14.15 -7.89
C TRP A 76 12.48 -13.89 -6.40
N GLN A 77 12.48 -14.95 -5.59
CA GLN A 77 12.70 -14.84 -4.15
C GLN A 77 14.12 -14.38 -3.80
N ARG A 78 15.15 -14.82 -4.55
CA ARG A 78 16.51 -14.32 -4.41
C ARG A 78 16.57 -12.80 -4.57
N ARG A 79 15.93 -12.28 -5.63
CA ARG A 79 15.87 -10.82 -5.89
C ARG A 79 15.09 -10.09 -4.79
N ALA A 80 14.02 -10.68 -4.27
CA ALA A 80 13.25 -10.11 -3.18
C ALA A 80 14.07 -10.04 -1.88
N VAL A 81 14.85 -11.08 -1.56
CA VAL A 81 15.75 -11.09 -0.41
C VAL A 81 16.82 -10.00 -0.53
N ASN A 82 17.43 -9.85 -1.71
CA ASN A 82 18.40 -8.78 -1.97
C ASN A 82 17.78 -7.41 -1.75
N HIS A 83 16.61 -7.15 -2.34
CA HIS A 83 15.87 -5.91 -2.14
C HIS A 83 15.59 -5.58 -0.67
N ILE A 84 15.15 -6.58 0.10
CA ILE A 84 14.87 -6.41 1.52
C ILE A 84 16.16 -6.05 2.28
N PHE A 85 17.27 -6.74 2.03
CA PHE A 85 18.54 -6.42 2.70
C PHE A 85 19.16 -5.09 2.27
N GLU A 86 19.03 -4.69 1.01
CA GLU A 86 19.50 -3.39 0.49
C GLU A 86 18.92 -2.20 1.26
N ARG A 87 17.75 -2.38 1.88
CA ARG A 87 17.02 -1.34 2.61
C ARG A 87 17.02 -1.52 4.12
N GLN A 88 17.76 -2.50 4.64
CA GLN A 88 17.91 -2.66 6.07
C GLN A 88 18.70 -1.49 6.66
N LEU A 89 18.18 -0.90 7.74
CA LEU A 89 18.85 0.17 8.47
C LEU A 89 20.01 -0.37 9.33
N GLU A 90 20.91 0.51 9.76
CA GLU A 90 22.09 0.13 10.56
C GLU A 90 21.71 -0.54 11.91
N ASP A 91 20.58 -0.12 12.47
CA ASP A 91 19.96 -0.63 13.70
C ASP A 91 19.29 -2.01 13.51
N GLY A 92 19.21 -2.49 12.26
CA GLY A 92 18.65 -3.77 11.86
C GLY A 92 17.18 -3.76 11.44
N GLY A 93 16.45 -2.65 11.61
CA GLY A 93 15.04 -2.57 11.19
C GLY A 93 14.85 -1.99 9.80
N TRP A 94 13.59 -1.65 9.49
CA TRP A 94 13.18 -1.05 8.22
C TRP A 94 12.20 0.10 8.46
N ASN A 95 12.35 1.18 7.70
CA ASN A 95 11.47 2.35 7.74
C ASN A 95 10.38 2.29 6.65
N ILE A 96 9.40 3.20 6.76
CA ILE A 96 8.30 3.36 5.79
C ILE A 96 8.37 4.68 5.00
N TYR A 97 9.45 5.45 5.19
CA TYR A 97 9.77 6.65 4.42
C TYR A 97 11.30 6.91 4.46
N PRO A 98 11.87 7.61 3.46
CA PRO A 98 13.30 7.88 3.40
C PRO A 98 13.82 8.55 4.66
N HIS A 99 14.94 8.04 5.20
CA HIS A 99 15.57 8.51 6.44
C HIS A 99 14.68 8.44 7.70
N GLY A 100 13.57 7.71 7.64
CA GLY A 100 12.74 7.43 8.81
C GLY A 100 13.35 6.38 9.75
N PRO A 101 12.83 6.28 10.99
CA PRO A 101 13.24 5.25 11.93
C PRO A 101 12.64 3.88 11.57
N SER A 102 13.18 2.83 12.17
CA SER A 102 12.60 1.49 12.13
C SER A 102 11.13 1.48 12.57
N GLU A 103 10.27 0.86 11.76
CA GLU A 103 8.82 0.73 12.00
C GLU A 103 8.46 -0.74 12.23
N VAL A 104 7.51 -0.99 13.14
CA VAL A 104 7.22 -2.34 13.66
C VAL A 104 6.66 -3.29 12.60
N ASN A 105 5.76 -2.84 11.74
CA ASN A 105 5.16 -3.67 10.69
C ASN A 105 6.18 -3.95 9.58
N ALA A 106 6.89 -2.92 9.12
CA ALA A 106 7.94 -3.07 8.11
C ALA A 106 9.03 -4.05 8.58
N THR A 107 9.52 -3.87 9.81
CA THR A 107 10.58 -4.71 10.37
C THR A 107 10.14 -6.16 10.51
N ILE A 108 8.95 -6.42 11.04
CA ILE A 108 8.50 -7.81 11.26
C ILE A 108 8.11 -8.49 9.94
N LYS A 109 7.51 -7.77 8.99
CA LYS A 109 7.23 -8.30 7.65
C LYS A 109 8.52 -8.66 6.91
N ALA A 110 9.52 -7.77 6.92
CA ALA A 110 10.83 -8.02 6.32
C ALA A 110 11.51 -9.23 6.97
N TYR A 111 11.55 -9.28 8.30
CA TYR A 111 12.11 -10.41 9.04
C TYR A 111 11.42 -11.74 8.69
N LEU A 112 10.08 -11.75 8.64
CA LEU A 112 9.32 -12.93 8.26
C LEU A 112 9.62 -13.36 6.81
N ALA A 113 9.64 -12.42 5.86
CA ALA A 113 9.93 -12.72 4.46
C ALA A 113 11.33 -13.34 4.29
N LEU A 114 12.35 -12.80 4.97
CA LEU A 114 13.70 -13.36 4.99
C LEU A 114 13.74 -14.75 5.62
N LYS A 115 13.02 -14.96 6.74
CA LYS A 115 12.93 -16.27 7.41
C LYS A 115 12.22 -17.30 6.54
N LEU A 116 11.14 -16.91 5.84
CA LEU A 116 10.45 -17.75 4.85
C LEU A 116 11.38 -18.12 3.68
N ALA A 117 12.27 -17.21 3.28
CA ALA A 117 13.31 -17.46 2.28
C ALA A 117 14.46 -18.36 2.74
N GLY A 118 14.43 -18.83 3.98
CA GLY A 118 15.45 -19.72 4.51
C GLY A 118 16.73 -19.01 4.97
N VAL A 119 16.71 -17.68 5.11
CA VAL A 119 17.83 -16.96 5.73
C VAL A 119 17.96 -17.44 7.20
N PRO A 120 19.14 -17.94 7.62
CA PRO A 120 19.33 -18.42 8.98
C PRO A 120 19.08 -17.32 10.01
N VAL A 121 18.38 -17.64 11.11
CA VAL A 121 18.17 -16.71 12.22
C VAL A 121 19.46 -16.33 12.97
N THR A 122 20.55 -17.04 12.69
CA THR A 122 21.91 -16.77 13.17
C THR A 122 22.68 -15.80 12.29
N ASP A 123 22.15 -15.42 11.12
CA ASP A 123 22.75 -14.37 10.28
C ASP A 123 22.80 -13.06 11.10
N PRO A 124 23.96 -12.35 11.15
CA PRO A 124 24.09 -11.11 11.92
C PRO A 124 23.02 -10.06 11.59
N ARG A 125 22.57 -9.99 10.34
CA ARG A 125 21.51 -9.08 9.89
C ARG A 125 20.14 -9.48 10.46
N MET A 126 19.88 -10.78 10.53
CA MET A 126 18.67 -11.34 11.16
C MET A 126 18.69 -11.17 12.68
N LEU A 127 19.86 -11.29 13.32
CA LEU A 127 20.02 -11.07 14.75
C LEU A 127 19.66 -9.63 15.13
N LYS A 128 20.18 -8.63 14.39
CA LYS A 128 19.83 -7.22 14.59
C LYS A 128 18.35 -6.95 14.32
N ALA A 129 17.80 -7.48 13.22
CA ALA A 129 16.38 -7.35 12.89
C ALA A 129 15.47 -7.90 13.99
N ARG A 130 15.83 -9.06 14.56
CA ARG A 130 15.11 -9.68 15.68
C ARG A 130 15.16 -8.79 16.93
N GLU A 131 16.33 -8.26 17.28
CA GLU A 131 16.48 -7.36 18.42
C GLU A 131 15.64 -6.09 18.23
N MET A 132 15.72 -5.46 17.06
CA MET A 132 14.92 -4.29 16.72
C MET A 132 13.41 -4.60 16.77
N ALA A 133 12.96 -5.70 16.17
CA ALA A 133 11.57 -6.14 16.23
C ALA A 133 11.07 -6.30 17.66
N ARG A 134 11.89 -6.88 18.56
CA ARG A 134 11.55 -7.01 19.99
C ARG A 134 11.50 -5.66 20.70
N ASN A 135 12.43 -4.75 20.41
CA ASN A 135 12.45 -3.40 20.97
C ASN A 135 11.22 -2.57 20.56
N LEU A 136 10.69 -2.82 19.36
CA LEU A 136 9.44 -2.23 18.87
C LEU A 136 8.17 -2.92 19.44
N GLY A 137 8.35 -3.90 20.32
CA GLY A 137 7.28 -4.66 21.00
C GLY A 137 6.71 -5.83 20.21
N GLY A 138 7.39 -6.25 19.13
CA GLY A 138 7.14 -7.52 18.48
C GLY A 138 5.79 -7.67 17.79
N VAL A 139 5.41 -8.93 17.51
CA VAL A 139 4.15 -9.27 16.83
C VAL A 139 2.91 -8.67 17.52
N PRO A 140 2.82 -8.59 18.87
CA PRO A 140 1.68 -7.95 19.55
C PRO A 140 1.44 -6.49 19.13
N ARG A 141 2.50 -5.75 18.81
CA ARG A 141 2.43 -4.33 18.39
C ARG A 141 2.14 -4.11 16.91
N MET A 142 2.13 -5.17 16.09
CA MET A 142 1.74 -5.05 14.69
C MET A 142 0.29 -4.61 14.55
N ASN A 143 0.02 -3.88 13.47
CA ASN A 143 -1.32 -3.48 13.11
C ASN A 143 -2.16 -4.71 12.68
N THR A 144 -3.47 -4.53 12.66
CA THR A 144 -4.43 -5.57 12.31
C THR A 144 -4.23 -6.15 10.91
N PHE A 145 -3.95 -5.29 9.92
CA PHE A 145 -3.81 -5.71 8.53
C PHE A 145 -2.63 -6.67 8.38
N SER A 146 -1.49 -6.37 8.98
CA SER A 146 -0.31 -7.24 8.97
C SER A 146 -0.57 -8.57 9.69
N LYS A 147 -1.32 -8.55 10.81
CA LYS A 147 -1.70 -9.79 11.53
C LYS A 147 -2.60 -10.71 10.70
N LEU A 148 -3.36 -10.19 9.74
CA LEU A 148 -4.16 -11.01 8.83
C LEU A 148 -3.28 -11.90 7.95
N TYR A 149 -2.17 -11.37 7.42
CA TYR A 149 -1.20 -12.18 6.67
C TYR A 149 -0.51 -13.23 7.54
N LEU A 150 -0.23 -12.90 8.81
CA LEU A 150 0.27 -13.90 9.76
C LEU A 150 -0.76 -15.02 10.01
N ALA A 151 -2.05 -14.71 10.01
CA ALA A 151 -3.11 -15.71 10.15
C ALA A 151 -3.24 -16.62 8.92
N LEU A 152 -3.01 -16.10 7.71
CA LEU A 152 -2.93 -16.92 6.49
C LEU A 152 -1.83 -17.98 6.59
N LEU A 153 -0.69 -17.64 7.19
CA LEU A 153 0.46 -18.54 7.38
C LEU A 153 0.40 -19.37 8.66
N GLY A 154 -0.65 -19.22 9.48
CA GLY A 154 -0.81 -19.95 10.74
C GLY A 154 0.08 -19.48 11.89
N LEU A 155 0.73 -18.31 11.75
CA LEU A 155 1.62 -17.72 12.75
C LEU A 155 0.87 -16.96 13.85
N VAL A 156 -0.35 -16.51 13.56
CA VAL A 156 -1.28 -15.85 14.49
C VAL A 156 -2.66 -16.49 14.32
N GLY A 157 -3.42 -16.63 15.42
CA GLY A 157 -4.78 -17.17 15.34
C GLY A 157 -5.76 -16.15 14.74
N TRP A 158 -6.74 -16.62 13.97
CA TRP A 158 -7.83 -15.77 13.44
C TRP A 158 -8.62 -15.03 14.54
N ASN A 159 -8.58 -15.54 15.77
CA ASN A 159 -9.17 -14.95 16.97
C ASN A 159 -8.55 -13.58 17.29
N HIS A 160 -7.30 -13.38 16.86
CA HIS A 160 -6.51 -12.17 17.11
C HIS A 160 -6.59 -11.14 15.98
N VAL A 161 -7.39 -11.44 14.96
CA VAL A 161 -7.71 -10.54 13.85
C VAL A 161 -9.18 -10.11 14.01
N PRO A 162 -9.56 -8.85 13.75
CA PRO A 162 -10.94 -8.42 13.70
C PRO A 162 -11.73 -9.19 12.65
N SER A 163 -13.00 -9.46 12.96
CA SER A 163 -13.91 -10.13 12.04
C SER A 163 -14.41 -9.12 11.00
N ILE A 164 -14.35 -9.48 9.73
CA ILE A 164 -14.84 -8.65 8.62
C ILE A 164 -15.98 -9.43 7.96
N PRO A 165 -17.24 -9.18 8.33
CA PRO A 165 -18.37 -9.93 7.81
C PRO A 165 -18.65 -9.56 6.34
N CYS A 166 -18.90 -10.57 5.50
CA CYS A 166 -19.38 -10.33 4.13
C CYS A 166 -20.71 -9.58 4.11
N GLU A 167 -21.52 -9.71 5.18
CA GLU A 167 -22.82 -9.07 5.33
C GLU A 167 -22.76 -7.54 5.32
N VAL A 168 -21.58 -6.92 5.46
CA VAL A 168 -21.40 -5.46 5.37
C VAL A 168 -21.91 -4.88 4.04
N LEU A 169 -21.88 -5.66 2.93
CA LEU A 169 -22.47 -5.26 1.64
C LEU A 169 -24.00 -5.38 1.59
N LEU A 170 -24.62 -6.06 2.55
CA LEU A 170 -26.07 -6.20 2.66
C LEU A 170 -26.70 -5.14 3.56
N ILE A 171 -25.91 -4.51 4.43
CA ILE A 171 -26.39 -3.46 5.33
C ILE A 171 -26.76 -2.22 4.50
N GLY A 172 -28.01 -1.77 4.66
CA GLY A 172 -28.54 -0.60 3.95
C GLY A 172 -28.03 0.73 4.52
N LYS A 173 -28.31 1.83 3.80
CA LYS A 173 -27.87 3.19 4.16
C LYS A 173 -28.36 3.70 5.53
N TRP A 174 -29.27 2.99 6.19
CA TRP A 174 -29.90 3.37 7.47
C TRP A 174 -29.06 3.00 8.70
N PHE A 175 -27.96 2.27 8.53
CA PHE A 175 -27.04 1.92 9.62
C PHE A 175 -25.84 2.88 9.66
N HIS A 176 -25.42 3.30 10.86
CA HIS A 176 -24.37 4.33 11.08
C HIS A 176 -22.97 3.97 10.53
N VAL A 177 -22.75 2.72 10.11
CA VAL A 177 -21.55 2.27 9.39
C VAL A 177 -21.99 1.70 8.04
N ASN A 178 -22.20 2.58 7.07
CA ASN A 178 -22.59 2.21 5.72
C ASN A 178 -21.35 1.94 4.87
N PHE A 179 -21.35 0.84 4.12
CA PHE A 179 -20.29 0.48 3.17
C PHE A 179 -19.94 1.65 2.22
N TRP A 180 -20.94 2.42 1.79
CA TRP A 180 -20.75 3.54 0.87
C TRP A 180 -20.20 4.82 1.51
N ASP A 181 -20.14 4.89 2.83
CA ASP A 181 -19.50 6.00 3.56
C ASP A 181 -17.98 5.78 3.74
N MET A 182 -17.49 4.58 3.43
CA MET A 182 -16.05 4.29 3.35
C MET A 182 -15.46 4.86 2.06
N SER A 183 -14.21 5.31 2.14
CA SER A 183 -13.42 5.72 0.97
C SER A 183 -13.26 4.57 -0.03
N ASN A 184 -13.02 4.91 -1.30
CA ASN A 184 -12.93 3.92 -2.37
C ASN A 184 -11.87 2.84 -2.08
N TRP A 185 -10.65 3.26 -1.72
CA TRP A 185 -9.57 2.34 -1.37
C TRP A 185 -9.95 1.39 -0.22
N SER A 186 -10.72 1.87 0.76
CA SER A 186 -11.07 1.10 1.94
C SER A 186 -12.08 0.03 1.59
N ARG A 187 -13.07 0.36 0.74
CA ARG A 187 -14.01 -0.63 0.18
C ARG A 187 -13.26 -1.70 -0.61
N ALA A 188 -12.38 -1.29 -1.52
CA ALA A 188 -11.62 -2.20 -2.39
C ALA A 188 -10.73 -3.18 -1.62
N MET A 189 -10.17 -2.76 -0.48
CA MET A 189 -9.46 -3.68 0.42
C MET A 189 -10.42 -4.53 1.27
N LEU A 190 -11.51 -3.95 1.77
CA LEU A 190 -12.39 -4.60 2.75
C LEU A 190 -13.19 -5.76 2.14
N VAL A 191 -13.64 -5.65 0.89
CA VAL A 191 -14.41 -6.72 0.22
C VAL A 191 -13.63 -8.03 0.09
N PRO A 192 -12.42 -8.08 -0.50
CA PRO A 192 -11.64 -9.32 -0.55
C PRO A 192 -11.25 -9.81 0.85
N LEU A 193 -10.92 -8.91 1.77
CA LEU A 193 -10.64 -9.28 3.16
C LEU A 193 -11.84 -9.92 3.87
N ALA A 194 -13.07 -9.50 3.55
CA ALA A 194 -14.29 -10.12 4.08
C ALA A 194 -14.45 -11.57 3.60
N ILE A 195 -14.11 -11.84 2.33
CA ILE A 195 -14.10 -13.19 1.76
C ILE A 195 -13.02 -14.04 2.44
N ILE A 196 -11.80 -13.51 2.57
CA ILE A 196 -10.69 -14.18 3.25
C ILE A 196 -11.06 -14.51 4.72
N ASN A 197 -11.66 -13.56 5.44
CA ASN A 197 -12.09 -13.74 6.83
C ASN A 197 -13.19 -14.79 6.98
N HIS A 198 -14.08 -14.91 5.99
CA HIS A 198 -15.11 -15.95 5.97
C HIS A 198 -14.53 -17.36 5.92
N PHE A 199 -13.57 -17.60 5.01
CA PHE A 199 -12.99 -18.93 4.79
C PHE A 199 -11.83 -19.27 5.74
N ARG A 200 -11.14 -18.25 6.27
CA ARG A 200 -9.98 -18.42 7.16
C ARG A 200 -8.94 -19.40 6.61
N PRO A 201 -8.41 -19.17 5.39
CA PRO A 201 -7.67 -20.16 4.62
C PRO A 201 -6.22 -20.31 5.10
N THR A 202 -6.03 -20.71 6.35
CA THR A 202 -4.69 -20.95 6.91
C THR A 202 -4.01 -22.12 6.22
N ARG A 203 -2.77 -21.91 5.77
CA ARG A 203 -1.91 -22.98 5.25
C ARG A 203 -0.67 -23.07 6.13
N GLN A 204 -0.41 -24.27 6.65
CA GLN A 204 0.73 -24.51 7.52
C GLN A 204 2.05 -24.41 6.75
N LEU A 205 3.01 -23.71 7.33
CA LEU A 205 4.35 -23.56 6.76
C LEU A 205 5.09 -24.90 6.82
N LYS A 206 5.54 -25.39 5.66
CA LYS A 206 6.22 -26.70 5.54
C LYS A 206 7.56 -26.77 6.31
N ASN A 207 8.20 -25.62 6.52
CA ASN A 207 9.56 -25.55 7.05
C ASN A 207 9.61 -25.28 8.57
N GLY A 208 8.48 -25.40 9.28
CA GLY A 208 8.42 -25.16 10.73
C GLY A 208 8.73 -23.72 11.14
N VAL A 209 8.64 -22.77 10.22
CA VAL A 209 8.88 -21.35 10.49
C VAL A 209 7.87 -20.85 11.52
N THR A 210 8.38 -20.27 12.59
CA THR A 210 7.60 -19.59 13.65
C THR A 210 8.02 -18.13 13.75
N LEU A 211 7.37 -17.34 14.62
CA LEU A 211 7.83 -16.00 15.02
C LEU A 211 7.95 -15.90 16.54
N ASP A 212 8.18 -17.03 17.21
CA ASP A 212 8.11 -17.15 18.67
C ASP A 212 9.15 -16.25 19.35
N GLU A 213 10.29 -16.05 18.71
CA GLU A 213 11.36 -15.15 19.13
C GLU A 213 11.00 -13.66 19.04
N LEU A 214 9.90 -13.31 18.38
CA LEU A 214 9.39 -11.94 18.24
C LEU A 214 8.25 -11.61 19.21
N TYR A 215 8.09 -12.42 20.26
CA TYR A 215 7.15 -12.15 21.35
C TYR A 215 7.96 -11.81 22.63
N PRO A 216 8.20 -10.51 22.93
CA PRO A 216 9.06 -10.09 24.04
C PRO A 216 8.68 -10.73 25.37
N ASN A 217 7.38 -10.78 25.68
CA ASN A 217 6.82 -11.44 26.86
C ASN A 217 5.89 -12.59 26.44
N GLY A 218 6.20 -13.35 25.39
CA GLY A 218 5.42 -14.54 25.00
C GLY A 218 4.09 -14.28 24.29
N LYS A 219 3.47 -15.36 23.79
CA LYS A 219 2.29 -15.28 22.89
C LYS A 219 1.01 -14.75 23.55
N TRP A 220 0.91 -14.82 24.88
CA TRP A 220 -0.27 -14.35 25.62
C TRP A 220 -0.47 -12.83 25.53
N GLU A 221 0.57 -12.06 25.16
CA GLU A 221 0.43 -10.63 24.87
C GLU A 221 -0.59 -10.33 23.77
N LEU A 222 -0.79 -11.25 22.81
CA LEU A 222 -1.83 -11.09 21.79
C LEU A 222 -3.23 -11.11 22.41
N ASP A 223 -3.44 -11.96 23.43
CA ASP A 223 -4.69 -11.99 24.17
C ASP A 223 -4.86 -10.70 24.99
N GLU A 224 -3.78 -10.20 25.59
CA GLU A 224 -3.79 -8.96 26.37
C GLU A 224 -4.06 -7.71 25.53
N ALA A 225 -3.49 -7.62 24.32
CA ALA A 225 -3.75 -6.52 23.40
C ALA A 225 -5.26 -6.35 23.06
N LEU A 226 -5.99 -7.47 23.08
CA LEU A 226 -7.44 -7.56 22.81
C LEU A 226 -8.29 -7.60 24.09
N ARG A 227 -7.69 -7.51 25.28
CA ARG A 227 -8.46 -7.34 26.53
C ARG A 227 -8.94 -5.89 26.63
N PRO A 228 -10.26 -5.67 26.85
CA PRO A 228 -10.76 -4.38 27.27
C PRO A 228 -10.02 -3.95 28.53
N ARG A 229 -9.57 -2.69 28.59
CA ARG A 229 -8.99 -2.16 29.82
C ARG A 229 -10.13 -1.82 30.77
N TYR A 230 -10.18 -2.44 31.94
CA TYR A 230 -11.21 -2.13 32.93
C TYR A 230 -11.17 -0.62 33.25
N PHE A 231 -12.36 0.01 33.32
CA PHE A 231 -12.56 1.45 33.57
C PHE A 231 -12.19 2.43 32.44
N ASP A 232 -11.91 1.95 31.22
CA ASP A 232 -11.80 2.78 30.01
C ASP A 232 -13.15 2.80 29.26
N PHE A 233 -13.84 3.94 29.23
CA PHE A 233 -15.12 4.11 28.50
C PHE A 233 -14.91 4.64 27.07
N GLY A 234 -13.68 4.64 26.56
CA GLY A 234 -13.35 5.13 25.23
C GLY A 234 -13.84 4.23 24.09
N LEU A 235 -13.83 4.79 22.87
CA LEU A 235 -14.23 4.11 21.63
C LEU A 235 -13.52 2.75 21.44
N ARG A 236 -12.26 2.63 21.89
CA ARG A 236 -11.49 1.37 21.85
C ARG A 236 -12.24 0.23 22.54
N ASN A 237 -12.72 0.44 23.77
CA ASN A 237 -13.42 -0.60 24.51
C ASN A 237 -14.78 -0.91 23.89
N ALA A 238 -15.49 0.08 23.35
CA ALA A 238 -16.71 -0.15 22.58
C ALA A 238 -16.47 -1.03 21.35
N PHE A 239 -15.41 -0.76 20.57
CA PHE A 239 -15.02 -1.60 19.43
C PHE A 239 -14.61 -3.02 19.85
N LEU A 240 -13.88 -3.18 20.96
CA LEU A 240 -13.50 -4.51 21.47
C LEU A 240 -14.73 -5.31 21.94
N TRP A 241 -15.71 -4.64 22.58
CA TRP A 241 -16.98 -5.28 22.95
C TRP A 241 -17.81 -5.65 21.72
N LEU A 242 -17.89 -4.77 20.71
CA LEU A 242 -18.54 -5.06 19.44
C LEU A 242 -17.86 -6.23 18.70
N ASP A 243 -16.53 -6.27 18.65
CA ASP A 243 -15.78 -7.38 18.06
C ASP A 243 -16.00 -8.69 18.84
N ARG A 244 -16.04 -8.66 20.18
CA ARG A 244 -16.40 -9.84 21.00
C ARG A 244 -17.82 -10.32 20.76
N LEU A 245 -18.80 -9.40 20.71
CA LEU A 245 -20.18 -9.72 20.38
C LEU A 245 -20.29 -10.28 18.96
N HIS A 246 -19.55 -9.72 18.01
CA HIS A 246 -19.51 -10.20 16.64
C HIS A 246 -18.86 -11.58 16.55
N LYS A 247 -17.74 -11.82 17.25
CA LYS A 247 -17.08 -13.13 17.33
C LYS A 247 -17.95 -14.17 18.03
N LEU A 248 -18.70 -13.77 19.06
CA LEU A 248 -19.68 -14.63 19.70
C LEU A 248 -20.83 -14.94 18.74
N ALA A 249 -21.35 -13.93 18.04
CA ALA A 249 -22.37 -14.12 17.02
C ALA A 249 -21.86 -15.03 15.89
N GLU A 250 -20.62 -14.86 15.41
CA GLU A 250 -19.99 -15.77 14.46
C GLU A 250 -19.81 -17.17 15.03
N TRP A 251 -19.44 -17.32 16.30
CA TRP A 251 -19.25 -18.64 16.91
C TRP A 251 -20.57 -19.38 17.11
N VAL A 252 -21.61 -18.68 17.59
CA VAL A 252 -22.98 -19.20 17.71
C VAL A 252 -23.54 -19.53 16.33
N ALA A 253 -23.32 -18.65 15.35
CA ALA A 253 -23.82 -18.84 14.00
C ALA A 253 -22.96 -19.79 13.15
N ARG A 254 -21.72 -20.11 13.52
CA ARG A 254 -21.01 -21.29 12.98
C ARG A 254 -21.70 -22.61 13.36
N LYS A 255 -22.41 -22.62 14.49
CA LYS A 255 -23.18 -23.78 14.97
C LYS A 255 -24.66 -23.75 14.54
N SER A 256 -25.13 -22.67 13.92
CA SER A 256 -26.54 -22.46 13.51
C SER A 256 -26.67 -21.90 12.08
N PHE A 257 -27.89 -21.88 11.54
CA PHE A 257 -28.17 -21.46 10.16
C PHE A 257 -27.83 -19.96 9.92
N HIS A 258 -26.93 -19.66 8.98
CA HIS A 258 -26.69 -18.29 8.48
C HIS A 258 -27.48 -18.05 7.17
N PRO A 259 -28.73 -17.53 7.23
CA PRO A 259 -29.58 -17.40 6.05
C PRO A 259 -28.98 -16.49 4.96
N PHE A 260 -28.16 -15.51 5.34
CA PHE A 260 -27.64 -14.49 4.42
C PHE A 260 -26.18 -14.67 4.02
N ARG A 261 -25.41 -15.55 4.67
CA ARG A 261 -23.95 -15.63 4.45
C ARG A 261 -23.61 -16.02 3.01
N LYS A 262 -24.30 -17.01 2.45
CA LYS A 262 -24.12 -17.43 1.05
C LYS A 262 -24.42 -16.30 0.07
N ARG A 263 -25.49 -15.53 0.34
CA ARG A 263 -25.87 -14.36 -0.47
C ARG A 263 -24.86 -13.23 -0.35
N ALA A 264 -24.39 -12.95 0.87
CA ALA A 264 -23.39 -11.94 1.15
C ALA A 264 -22.06 -12.26 0.44
N LEU A 265 -21.60 -13.50 0.53
CA LEU A 265 -20.39 -13.96 -0.13
C LEU A 265 -20.46 -13.80 -1.65
N LYS A 266 -21.57 -14.24 -2.27
CA LYS A 266 -21.79 -14.04 -3.71
C LYS A 266 -21.80 -12.56 -4.09
N LYS A 267 -22.34 -11.69 -3.23
CA LYS A 267 -22.34 -10.24 -3.46
C LYS A 267 -20.94 -9.64 -3.38
N CYS A 268 -20.10 -10.10 -2.43
CA CYS A 268 -18.69 -9.70 -2.36
C CYS A 268 -17.91 -10.14 -3.60
N GLU A 269 -18.08 -11.39 -4.03
CA GLU A 269 -17.48 -11.90 -5.26
C GLU A 269 -17.90 -11.05 -6.47
N GLN A 270 -19.20 -10.89 -6.69
CA GLN A 270 -19.73 -10.09 -7.79
C GLN A 270 -19.24 -8.64 -7.75
N TRP A 271 -19.17 -8.03 -6.56
CA TRP A 271 -18.67 -6.66 -6.39
C TRP A 271 -17.22 -6.51 -6.89
N MET A 272 -16.35 -7.50 -6.61
CA MET A 272 -14.99 -7.53 -7.16
C MET A 272 -14.99 -7.73 -8.68
N LEU A 273 -15.76 -8.71 -9.18
CA LEU A 273 -15.80 -9.02 -10.61
C LEU A 273 -16.24 -7.83 -11.46
N GLU A 274 -17.27 -7.10 -11.01
CA GLU A 274 -17.74 -5.88 -11.68
C GLU A 274 -16.62 -4.81 -11.75
N ARG A 275 -15.84 -4.67 -10.67
CA ARG A 275 -14.81 -3.63 -10.52
C ARG A 275 -13.46 -3.98 -11.13
N TYR A 276 -13.28 -5.22 -11.58
CA TYR A 276 -12.17 -5.58 -12.45
C TYR A 276 -12.33 -4.97 -13.84
N GLU A 277 -13.56 -4.87 -14.33
CA GLU A 277 -13.84 -4.32 -15.64
C GLU A 277 -13.41 -2.84 -15.70
N GLY A 278 -12.58 -2.48 -16.67
CA GLY A 278 -12.10 -1.10 -16.85
C GLY A 278 -11.13 -0.59 -15.78
N SER A 279 -10.56 -1.48 -14.96
CA SER A 279 -9.50 -1.15 -14.00
C SER A 279 -8.30 -2.07 -14.17
N ASP A 280 -7.09 -1.54 -13.95
CA ASP A 280 -5.83 -2.31 -13.95
C ASP A 280 -5.63 -3.08 -12.64
N GLY A 281 -6.56 -3.99 -12.36
CA GLY A 281 -6.68 -4.67 -11.06
C GLY A 281 -7.68 -3.98 -10.14
N LEU A 282 -8.06 -4.65 -9.04
CA LEU A 282 -9.03 -4.07 -8.10
C LEU A 282 -8.54 -2.73 -7.54
N ALA A 283 -9.24 -1.66 -7.89
CA ALA A 283 -8.90 -0.27 -7.55
C ALA A 283 -7.47 0.16 -7.95
N ALA A 284 -6.78 -0.61 -8.79
CA ALA A 284 -5.42 -0.38 -9.26
C ALA A 284 -4.37 -0.10 -8.15
N ILE A 285 -4.58 -0.64 -6.94
CA ILE A 285 -3.67 -0.50 -5.80
C ILE A 285 -3.25 -1.87 -5.25
N PHE A 286 -1.96 -2.02 -4.94
CA PHE A 286 -1.34 -3.28 -4.53
C PHE A 286 -2.13 -4.03 -3.44
N PRO A 287 -2.53 -3.41 -2.30
CA PRO A 287 -3.21 -4.16 -1.25
C PRO A 287 -4.56 -4.74 -1.69
N ALA A 288 -5.33 -4.01 -2.49
CA ALA A 288 -6.61 -4.49 -3.00
C ALA A 288 -6.40 -5.59 -4.04
N MET A 289 -5.44 -5.41 -4.94
CA MET A 289 -5.09 -6.40 -5.96
C MET A 289 -4.63 -7.72 -5.35
N LEU A 290 -3.65 -7.70 -4.44
CA LEU A 290 -3.14 -8.90 -3.76
C LEU A 290 -4.25 -9.61 -2.97
N ASN A 291 -5.02 -8.87 -2.16
CA ASN A 291 -6.12 -9.46 -1.41
C ASN A 291 -7.19 -10.06 -2.34
N SER A 292 -7.45 -9.45 -3.49
CA SER A 292 -8.41 -9.97 -4.46
C SER A 292 -7.94 -11.27 -5.12
N VAL A 293 -6.63 -11.39 -5.42
CA VAL A 293 -6.04 -12.64 -5.92
C VAL A 293 -6.15 -13.75 -4.87
N ILE A 294 -5.84 -13.45 -3.60
CA ILE A 294 -6.03 -14.39 -2.49
C ILE A 294 -7.52 -14.80 -2.39
N ALA A 295 -8.44 -13.84 -2.46
CA ALA A 295 -9.88 -14.11 -2.40
C ALA A 295 -10.35 -15.01 -3.56
N LEU A 296 -9.87 -14.78 -4.79
CA LEU A 296 -10.17 -15.65 -5.94
C LEU A 296 -9.65 -17.08 -5.74
N GLU A 297 -8.41 -17.26 -5.26
CA GLU A 297 -7.87 -18.60 -4.98
C GLU A 297 -8.73 -19.33 -3.94
N VAL A 298 -9.19 -18.62 -2.91
CA VAL A 298 -10.01 -19.16 -1.82
C VAL A 298 -11.44 -19.47 -2.27
N LEU A 299 -11.99 -18.68 -3.19
CA LEU A 299 -13.28 -18.95 -3.85
C LEU A 299 -13.22 -20.16 -4.81
N GLY A 300 -12.02 -20.70 -5.08
CA GLY A 300 -11.82 -21.87 -5.91
C GLY A 300 -11.60 -21.56 -7.40
N TYR A 301 -11.30 -20.31 -7.75
CA TYR A 301 -10.87 -19.98 -9.11
C TYR A 301 -9.54 -20.67 -9.40
N LYS A 302 -9.49 -21.45 -10.47
CA LYS A 302 -8.26 -22.05 -10.94
C LYS A 302 -7.34 -20.98 -11.53
N ARG A 303 -6.02 -21.23 -11.52
CA ARG A 303 -5.04 -20.24 -11.99
C ARG A 303 -5.07 -19.98 -13.50
N ASP A 304 -5.53 -20.97 -14.26
CA ASP A 304 -5.80 -20.87 -15.69
C ASP A 304 -7.15 -20.22 -16.01
N HIS A 305 -7.99 -19.96 -14.99
CA HIS A 305 -9.23 -19.21 -15.18
C HIS A 305 -8.90 -17.80 -15.67
N PRO A 306 -9.52 -17.29 -16.77
CA PRO A 306 -9.15 -16.02 -17.38
C PRO A 306 -9.12 -14.83 -16.42
N ILE A 307 -10.10 -14.77 -15.49
CA ILE A 307 -10.16 -13.73 -14.45
C ILE A 307 -8.97 -13.83 -13.50
N PHE A 308 -8.65 -15.02 -12.99
CA PHE A 308 -7.52 -15.19 -12.08
C PHE A 308 -6.21 -14.81 -12.78
N ALA A 309 -5.99 -15.34 -13.98
CA ALA A 309 -4.79 -15.06 -14.77
C ALA A 309 -4.64 -13.56 -15.04
N ARG A 310 -5.72 -12.86 -15.41
CA ARG A 310 -5.73 -11.40 -15.60
C ARG A 310 -5.34 -10.67 -14.33
N GLU A 311 -6.04 -10.91 -13.22
CA GLU A 311 -5.80 -10.17 -11.96
C GLU A 311 -4.41 -10.41 -11.40
N TYR A 312 -3.93 -11.66 -11.51
CA TYR A 312 -2.57 -12.00 -11.13
C TYR A 312 -1.55 -11.26 -12.01
N MET A 313 -1.77 -11.22 -13.33
CA MET A 313 -0.90 -10.45 -14.23
C MET A 313 -0.91 -8.96 -13.94
N GLN A 314 -2.07 -8.36 -13.60
CA GLN A 314 -2.13 -6.96 -13.19
C GLN A 314 -1.30 -6.71 -11.92
N LEU A 315 -1.40 -7.58 -10.92
CA LEU A 315 -0.56 -7.50 -9.72
C LEU A 315 0.94 -7.57 -10.06
N LYS A 316 1.33 -8.47 -10.97
CA LYS A 316 2.74 -8.62 -11.42
C LYS A 316 3.26 -7.41 -12.19
N LYS A 317 2.40 -6.61 -12.85
CA LYS A 317 2.85 -5.38 -13.55
C LYS A 317 3.43 -4.34 -12.61
N LEU A 318 3.06 -4.34 -11.32
CA LEU A 318 3.61 -3.44 -10.32
C LEU A 318 5.08 -3.73 -9.97
N GLU A 319 5.63 -4.85 -10.46
CA GLU A 319 6.99 -5.28 -10.17
C GLU A 319 8.02 -4.64 -11.10
N HIS A 320 9.07 -4.09 -10.50
CA HIS A 320 10.27 -3.61 -11.18
C HIS A 320 11.43 -4.54 -10.93
N HIS A 321 11.88 -5.17 -12.01
CA HIS A 321 12.96 -6.16 -11.98
C HIS A 321 14.27 -5.51 -12.41
N THR A 322 15.31 -5.72 -11.61
CA THR A 322 16.71 -5.60 -12.05
C THR A 322 17.35 -6.99 -12.10
N ALA A 323 18.64 -7.07 -12.46
CA ALA A 323 19.36 -8.34 -12.46
C ALA A 323 19.40 -8.99 -11.06
N ASP A 324 19.44 -8.18 -9.99
CA ASP A 324 19.69 -8.64 -8.63
C ASP A 324 18.63 -8.26 -7.62
N SER A 325 17.71 -7.36 -7.93
CA SER A 325 16.73 -6.84 -6.98
C SER A 325 15.35 -6.75 -7.64
N ILE A 326 14.31 -6.85 -6.83
CA ILE A 326 12.93 -6.62 -7.25
C ILE A 326 12.25 -5.70 -6.26
N ARG A 327 11.64 -4.63 -6.77
CA ARG A 327 10.82 -3.70 -6.00
C ARG A 327 9.42 -3.64 -6.57
N ILE A 328 8.47 -3.19 -5.77
CA ILE A 328 7.06 -3.17 -6.14
C ILE A 328 6.51 -1.77 -5.87
N GLU A 329 5.86 -1.17 -6.87
CA GLU A 329 5.11 0.07 -6.70
C GLU A 329 3.74 -0.20 -6.07
N PRO A 330 3.21 0.71 -5.24
CA PRO A 330 1.87 0.54 -4.68
C PRO A 330 0.78 0.76 -5.74
N CYS A 331 1.01 1.61 -6.73
CA CYS A 331 0.19 1.91 -7.91
C CYS A 331 1.00 2.79 -8.87
N PHE A 332 0.47 3.09 -10.06
CA PHE A 332 1.09 4.01 -11.02
C PHE A 332 0.39 5.37 -11.03
N SER A 333 1.14 6.46 -11.24
CA SER A 333 0.67 7.87 -11.18
C SER A 333 0.59 8.62 -12.52
N PRO A 334 0.34 8.00 -13.69
CA PRO A 334 0.56 8.63 -14.99
C PRO A 334 -0.35 9.84 -15.24
N VAL A 335 -1.61 9.79 -14.82
CA VAL A 335 -2.55 10.91 -15.04
C VAL A 335 -2.18 12.10 -14.16
N TRP A 336 -1.84 11.82 -12.91
CA TRP A 336 -1.39 12.83 -11.95
C TRP A 336 -0.09 13.52 -12.40
N ASP A 337 0.92 12.72 -12.76
CA ASP A 337 2.21 13.23 -13.20
C ASP A 337 2.08 14.02 -14.50
N THR A 338 1.30 13.52 -15.46
CA THR A 338 1.07 14.20 -16.74
C THR A 338 0.39 15.55 -16.56
N ALA A 339 -0.61 15.64 -15.69
CA ALA A 339 -1.29 16.91 -15.40
C ALA A 339 -0.33 17.93 -14.77
N ILE A 340 0.41 17.53 -13.73
CA ILE A 340 1.34 18.42 -13.02
C ILE A 340 2.49 18.87 -13.92
N VAL A 341 3.11 17.94 -14.65
CA VAL A 341 4.21 18.25 -15.56
C VAL A 341 3.73 19.17 -16.68
N SER A 342 2.52 18.93 -17.22
CA SER A 342 1.95 19.80 -18.25
C SER A 342 1.75 21.24 -17.75
N ILE A 343 1.23 21.41 -16.53
CA ILE A 343 1.08 22.73 -15.89
C ILE A 343 2.45 23.39 -15.71
N ALA A 344 3.43 22.67 -15.13
CA ALA A 344 4.77 23.20 -14.88
C ALA A 344 5.50 23.63 -16.17
N LEU A 345 5.38 22.85 -17.25
CA LEU A 345 5.95 23.19 -18.55
C LEU A 345 5.30 24.45 -19.14
N ARG A 346 3.97 24.58 -19.02
CA ARG A 346 3.25 25.78 -19.49
C ARG A 346 3.63 27.02 -18.70
N GLU A 347 3.65 26.94 -17.37
CA GLU A 347 4.01 28.08 -16.51
C GLU A 347 5.48 28.50 -16.67
N SER A 348 6.37 27.57 -17.03
CA SER A 348 7.77 27.85 -17.30
C SER A 348 8.07 28.38 -18.71
N GLY A 349 7.03 28.61 -19.54
CA GLY A 349 7.15 29.30 -20.82
C GLY A 349 7.21 28.41 -22.06
N VAL A 350 6.95 27.10 -21.95
CA VAL A 350 6.77 26.24 -23.13
C VAL A 350 5.47 26.62 -23.86
N PRO A 351 5.49 26.88 -25.19
CA PRO A 351 4.28 27.19 -25.97
C PRO A 351 3.21 26.08 -25.92
N ALA A 352 1.93 26.44 -26.02
CA ALA A 352 0.82 25.47 -26.02
C ALA A 352 0.82 24.63 -27.30
N GLU A 353 1.40 25.19 -28.36
CA GLU A 353 1.47 24.65 -29.70
C GLU A 353 2.58 23.61 -29.85
N ASP A 354 3.47 23.48 -28.85
CA ASP A 354 4.51 22.47 -28.85
C ASP A 354 3.88 21.07 -29.06
N PRO A 355 4.28 20.31 -30.09
CA PRO A 355 3.68 19.02 -30.40
C PRO A 355 3.71 18.03 -29.24
N ARG A 356 4.69 18.13 -28.34
CA ARG A 356 4.79 17.27 -27.15
C ARG A 356 3.71 17.60 -26.13
N MET A 357 3.42 18.89 -25.95
CA MET A 357 2.34 19.38 -25.09
C MET A 357 0.97 18.98 -25.64
N LYS A 358 0.77 19.07 -26.96
CA LYS A 358 -0.48 18.61 -27.60
C LYS A 358 -0.72 17.12 -27.38
N ARG A 359 0.30 16.28 -27.59
CA ARG A 359 0.18 14.84 -27.33
C ARG A 359 -0.16 14.53 -25.88
N ALA A 360 0.41 15.25 -24.92
CA ALA A 360 0.08 15.06 -23.52
C ALA A 360 -1.35 15.48 -23.18
N ALA A 361 -1.82 16.59 -23.75
CA ALA A 361 -3.21 17.00 -23.61
C ALA A 361 -4.17 15.99 -24.25
N GLU A 362 -3.88 15.52 -25.48
CA GLU A 362 -4.66 14.47 -26.17
C GLU A 362 -4.71 13.19 -25.34
N TRP A 363 -3.57 12.73 -24.82
CA TRP A 363 -3.52 11.56 -23.94
C TRP A 363 -4.38 11.74 -22.67
N LEU A 364 -4.33 12.91 -22.02
CA LEU A 364 -5.19 13.20 -20.87
C LEU A 364 -6.67 13.18 -21.25
N MET A 365 -7.04 13.75 -22.40
CA MET A 365 -8.44 13.71 -22.89
C MET A 365 -8.90 12.27 -23.13
N ASP A 366 -8.03 11.41 -23.66
CA ASP A 366 -8.29 9.97 -23.86
C ASP A 366 -8.36 9.17 -22.54
N ARG A 367 -8.00 9.77 -21.39
CA ARG A 367 -8.17 9.18 -20.05
C ARG A 367 -9.42 9.68 -19.33
N GLU A 368 -10.22 10.55 -19.95
CA GLU A 368 -11.47 11.00 -19.36
C GLU A 368 -12.47 9.84 -19.21
N ILE A 369 -13.02 9.72 -18.01
CA ILE A 369 -13.96 8.66 -17.64
C ILE A 369 -15.39 9.20 -17.74
N ARG A 370 -16.10 8.76 -18.78
CA ARG A 370 -17.53 9.03 -19.00
C ARG A 370 -18.44 7.95 -18.37
N PHE A 371 -18.00 7.37 -17.25
CA PHE A 371 -18.68 6.28 -16.55
C PHE A 371 -19.08 6.68 -15.12
N ARG A 372 -20.29 6.31 -14.70
CA ARG A 372 -20.77 6.53 -13.32
C ARG A 372 -20.26 5.43 -12.40
N GLY A 373 -19.12 5.66 -11.78
CA GLY A 373 -18.55 4.79 -10.74
C GLY A 373 -19.26 4.88 -9.39
N ASP A 374 -18.63 4.35 -8.35
CA ASP A 374 -19.18 4.20 -7.01
C ASP A 374 -19.50 5.55 -6.33
N TRP A 375 -18.95 6.66 -6.83
CA TRP A 375 -19.25 8.00 -6.36
C TRP A 375 -20.75 8.35 -6.47
N TYR A 376 -21.48 7.73 -7.42
CA TYR A 376 -22.93 7.90 -7.59
C TYR A 376 -23.72 7.59 -6.31
N HIS A 377 -23.23 6.69 -5.45
CA HIS A 377 -23.93 6.33 -4.22
C HIS A 377 -24.05 7.49 -3.22
N LYS A 378 -23.14 8.46 -3.28
CA LYS A 378 -23.11 9.67 -2.46
C LYS A 378 -23.52 10.93 -3.24
N ASN A 379 -23.35 10.91 -4.56
CA ASN A 379 -23.79 11.98 -5.44
C ASN A 379 -24.65 11.42 -6.58
N PRO A 380 -25.98 11.27 -6.37
CA PRO A 380 -26.88 10.66 -7.36
C PRO A 380 -27.36 11.65 -8.43
N VAL A 381 -26.79 12.86 -8.49
CA VAL A 381 -27.21 13.90 -9.44
C VAL A 381 -27.09 13.37 -10.87
N ASP A 382 -28.15 13.59 -11.66
CA ASP A 382 -28.22 13.14 -13.05
C ASP A 382 -27.45 14.09 -13.97
N VAL A 383 -26.13 14.07 -13.85
CA VAL A 383 -25.18 14.80 -14.70
C VAL A 383 -24.35 13.84 -15.52
N GLU A 384 -23.89 14.31 -16.68
CA GLU A 384 -22.96 13.54 -17.50
C GLU A 384 -21.69 13.26 -16.67
N PRO A 385 -21.33 11.97 -16.45
CA PRO A 385 -20.10 11.64 -15.73
C PRO A 385 -18.89 12.13 -16.52
N SER A 386 -17.96 12.78 -15.82
CA SER A 386 -16.65 13.17 -16.34
C SER A 386 -15.68 13.22 -15.17
N GLY A 387 -14.47 12.74 -15.38
CA GLY A 387 -13.43 12.71 -14.36
C GLY A 387 -12.19 11.98 -14.82
N TRP A 388 -11.12 12.13 -14.04
CA TRP A 388 -9.83 11.50 -14.25
C TRP A 388 -9.43 10.78 -12.98
N VAL A 389 -8.74 9.65 -13.14
CA VAL A 389 -8.20 8.85 -12.03
C VAL A 389 -6.72 9.14 -11.85
N PHE A 390 -6.08 8.52 -10.85
CA PHE A 390 -4.64 8.66 -10.63
C PHE A 390 -3.84 7.76 -11.59
N GLU A 391 -4.36 6.55 -11.81
CA GLU A 391 -3.72 5.47 -12.57
C GLU A 391 -4.03 5.53 -14.07
N PHE A 392 -3.58 4.52 -14.84
CA PHE A 392 -3.93 4.41 -16.27
C PHE A 392 -5.41 4.11 -16.48
N ASN A 393 -5.94 3.09 -15.78
CA ASN A 393 -7.32 2.65 -15.87
C ASN A 393 -7.84 2.27 -14.47
N ASN A 394 -8.89 2.95 -14.02
CA ASN A 394 -9.51 2.69 -12.71
C ASN A 394 -10.96 3.19 -12.63
N LYS A 395 -11.85 2.74 -13.52
CA LYS A 395 -13.11 3.45 -13.78
C LYS A 395 -14.16 3.50 -12.64
N TRP A 396 -13.98 2.75 -11.55
CA TRP A 396 -15.02 2.52 -10.53
C TRP A 396 -14.90 3.36 -9.27
#